data_AF-A0A523J5Z7-F1
#
_entry.id   AF-A0A523J5Z7-F1
#
_cell.length_a   1.000
_cell.length_b   1.000
_cell.length_c   1.000
_cell.angle_alpha   90.00
_cell.angle_beta   90.00
_cell.angle_gamma   90.00
#
_symmetry.space_group_name_H-M   'P 1'
#
loop_
_entity.id
_entity.type
_entity.pdbx_description
1 polymer ?
#
loop_
_entity_poly.entity_id
_entity_poly.type
_entity_poly.pdbx_seq_one_letter_code
_entity_poly.pdbx_strand_id
1 'polypeptide(L)'
;NQGLKINNMLLIKSEDPHQQLVQVLKSLEDDSIPGFLTRCLECNTPLVEIAKEKVLDQLPPKVKEENEEFLHCCTCWQVYWEGTHVEKMKNFLREITKK
;
A
#
# COMPACT_ATOMS: atom_id res chain seq x y z
N ASN A 1 12.75 -22.63 -9.68
CA ASN A 1 12.91 -21.95 -10.99
C ASN A 1 12.94 -20.45 -10.81
N GLN A 2 14.11 -19.94 -10.43
CA GLN A 2 14.35 -18.53 -10.09
C GLN A 2 14.29 -17.65 -11.35
N GLY A 3 13.96 -16.36 -11.20
CA GLY A 3 13.95 -15.38 -12.29
C GLY A 3 15.33 -15.28 -12.94
N LEU A 4 15.39 -15.00 -14.25
CA LEU A 4 16.64 -14.64 -14.90
C LEU A 4 16.91 -13.15 -14.59
N LYS A 5 18.05 -12.84 -13.98
CA LYS A 5 18.55 -11.48 -13.78
C LYS A 5 19.59 -11.22 -14.88
N ILE A 6 19.24 -10.38 -15.84
CA ILE A 6 20.17 -9.81 -16.83
C ILE A 6 20.40 -8.36 -16.37
N ASN A 7 21.58 -7.77 -16.54
CA ASN A 7 21.91 -6.43 -16.00
C ASN A 7 20.72 -5.44 -16.06
N ASN A 8 20.24 -5.00 -14.89
CA ASN A 8 19.09 -4.10 -14.66
C ASN A 8 17.71 -4.56 -15.20
N MET A 9 17.51 -5.85 -15.44
CA MET A 9 16.23 -6.41 -15.88
C MET A 9 15.82 -7.61 -15.02
N LEU A 10 14.55 -7.62 -14.61
CA LEU A 10 13.91 -8.73 -13.91
C LEU A 10 12.73 -9.23 -14.74
N LEU A 11 12.78 -10.51 -15.14
CA LEU A 11 11.62 -11.18 -15.69
C LEU A 11 10.73 -11.72 -14.56
N ILE A 12 9.54 -11.14 -14.43
CA ILE A 12 8.46 -11.66 -13.59
C ILE A 12 7.81 -12.85 -14.32
N LYS A 13 7.67 -13.98 -13.62
CA LYS A 13 7.20 -15.24 -14.21
C LYS A 13 5.79 -15.61 -13.74
N SER A 14 5.42 -15.15 -12.55
CA SER A 14 4.09 -15.36 -12.01
C SER A 14 3.09 -14.39 -12.62
N GLU A 15 1.85 -14.84 -12.82
CA GLU A 15 0.69 -13.97 -13.07
C GLU A 15 0.01 -13.51 -11.78
N ASP A 16 0.31 -14.17 -10.65
CA ASP A 16 -0.21 -13.79 -9.32
C ASP A 16 0.55 -12.59 -8.75
N PRO A 17 -0.10 -11.43 -8.49
CA PRO A 17 0.56 -10.19 -8.04
C PRO A 17 1.36 -10.34 -6.74
N HIS A 18 0.91 -11.17 -5.80
CA HIS A 18 1.63 -11.41 -4.57
C HIS A 18 2.97 -12.10 -4.83
N GLN A 19 2.97 -13.13 -5.68
CA GLN A 19 4.20 -13.78 -6.11
C GLN A 19 5.08 -12.86 -6.96
N GLN A 20 4.50 -11.96 -7.77
CA GLN A 20 5.29 -10.97 -8.51
C GLN A 20 6.08 -10.07 -7.55
N LEU A 21 5.44 -9.54 -6.50
CA LEU A 21 6.11 -8.73 -5.48
C LEU A 21 7.24 -9.51 -4.79
N VAL A 22 6.99 -10.78 -4.42
CA VAL A 22 8.03 -11.66 -3.86
C VAL A 22 9.22 -11.82 -4.81
N GLN A 23 8.98 -11.93 -6.12
CA GLN A 23 10.05 -12.00 -7.12
C GLN A 23 10.87 -10.70 -7.18
N VAL A 24 10.21 -9.53 -7.11
CA VAL A 24 10.88 -8.21 -7.10
C VAL A 24 11.79 -8.08 -5.89
N LEU A 25 11.25 -8.24 -4.67
CA LEU A 25 12.02 -8.07 -3.44
C LEU A 25 13.24 -9.00 -3.38
N LYS A 26 13.04 -10.29 -3.74
CA LYS A 26 14.15 -11.25 -3.82
C LYS A 26 15.23 -10.86 -4.82
N SER A 27 14.86 -10.20 -5.92
CA SER A 27 15.83 -9.79 -6.94
C SER A 27 16.64 -8.56 -6.55
N LEU A 28 16.06 -7.69 -5.73
CA LEU A 28 16.70 -6.48 -5.21
C LEU A 28 17.60 -6.79 -4.01
N GLU A 29 17.44 -7.97 -3.40
CA GLU A 29 18.14 -8.35 -2.16
C GLU A 29 17.81 -7.37 -1.00
N ASP A 30 16.65 -6.72 -1.09
CA ASP A 30 16.10 -5.75 -0.14
C ASP A 30 14.60 -6.00 -0.02
N ASP A 31 14.14 -6.25 1.20
CA ASP A 31 12.74 -6.47 1.54
C ASP A 31 12.12 -5.28 2.31
N SER A 32 12.82 -4.15 2.37
CA SER A 32 12.26 -2.91 2.89
C SER A 32 11.15 -2.38 1.97
N ILE A 33 10.05 -1.93 2.59
CA ILE A 33 8.89 -1.37 1.89
C ILE A 33 8.71 0.09 2.34
N PRO A 34 9.52 1.03 1.82
CA PRO A 34 9.41 2.43 2.21
C PRO A 34 8.08 3.01 1.72
N GLY A 35 7.45 3.83 2.57
CA GLY A 35 6.24 4.57 2.17
C GLY A 35 4.98 3.70 2.04
N PHE A 36 4.84 2.64 2.83
CA PHE A 36 3.63 1.82 2.88
C PHE A 36 2.37 2.68 3.12
N LEU A 37 1.41 2.61 2.20
CA LEU A 37 0.14 3.35 2.25
C LEU A 37 0.29 4.88 2.37
N THR A 38 1.40 5.44 1.91
CA THR A 38 1.66 6.91 1.93
C THR A 38 1.29 7.62 0.63
N ARG A 39 0.81 6.89 -0.39
CA ARG A 39 0.50 7.42 -1.72
C ARG A 39 -0.93 7.09 -2.11
N CYS A 40 -1.55 8.00 -2.86
CA CYS A 40 -2.87 7.80 -3.43
C CYS A 40 -2.87 6.64 -4.43
N LEU A 41 -3.83 5.72 -4.30
CA LEU A 41 -3.99 4.59 -5.23
C LEU A 41 -4.44 5.01 -6.63
N GLU A 42 -5.10 6.17 -6.75
CA GLU A 42 -5.61 6.67 -8.04
C GLU A 42 -4.57 7.47 -8.83
N CYS A 43 -3.77 8.31 -8.17
CA CYS A 43 -2.88 9.26 -8.85
C CYS A 43 -1.43 9.28 -8.32
N ASN A 44 -1.10 8.44 -7.34
CA ASN A 44 0.24 8.28 -6.78
C ASN A 44 0.85 9.51 -6.06
N THR A 45 0.09 10.61 -5.93
CA THR A 45 0.45 11.78 -5.10
C THR A 45 0.59 11.35 -3.63
N PRO A 46 1.61 11.84 -2.90
CA PRO A 46 1.72 11.63 -1.46
C PRO A 46 0.46 12.08 -0.72
N LEU A 47 0.02 11.25 0.22
CA LEU A 47 -1.13 11.56 1.07
C LEU A 47 -0.70 12.50 2.21
N VAL A 48 -1.65 13.31 2.67
CA VAL A 48 -1.47 14.20 3.82
C VAL A 48 -2.61 14.00 4.82
N GLU A 49 -2.35 14.28 6.10
CA GLU A 49 -3.36 14.20 7.14
C GLU A 49 -4.50 15.20 6.92
N ILE A 50 -5.71 14.77 7.26
CA ILE A 50 -6.90 15.62 7.24
C ILE A 50 -7.72 15.42 8.50
N ALA A 51 -8.25 16.53 9.02
CA ALA A 51 -9.17 16.49 10.14
C ALA A 51 -10.47 15.80 9.74
N LYS A 52 -10.98 14.92 10.61
CA LYS A 52 -12.21 14.14 10.40
C LYS A 52 -13.38 15.03 10.00
N GLU A 53 -13.52 16.19 10.63
CA GLU A 53 -14.61 17.15 10.41
C GLU A 53 -14.67 17.63 8.96
N LYS A 54 -13.53 17.67 8.25
CA LYS A 54 -13.46 18.12 6.85
C LYS A 54 -13.92 17.07 5.86
N VAL A 55 -14.02 15.80 6.27
CA VAL A 55 -14.35 14.66 5.40
C VAL A 55 -15.58 13.89 5.85
N LEU A 56 -16.23 14.29 6.96
CA LEU A 56 -17.39 13.62 7.54
C LEU A 56 -18.46 13.26 6.51
N ASP A 57 -18.76 14.13 5.55
CA ASP A 57 -19.82 13.91 4.57
C ASP A 57 -19.49 12.82 3.53
N GLN A 58 -18.20 12.50 3.36
CA GLN A 58 -17.71 11.49 2.42
C GLN A 58 -17.57 10.11 3.07
N LEU A 59 -17.59 10.04 4.41
CA LEU A 59 -17.32 8.81 5.14
C LEU A 59 -18.58 7.95 5.29
N PRO A 60 -18.46 6.61 5.17
CA PRO A 60 -19.52 5.69 5.60
C PRO A 60 -19.80 5.83 7.11
N PRO A 61 -21.04 5.62 7.59
CA PRO A 61 -21.41 5.84 9.00
C PRO A 61 -20.49 5.15 10.02
N LYS A 62 -20.20 3.87 9.80
CA LYS A 62 -19.32 3.08 10.67
C LYS A 62 -17.90 3.65 10.77
N VAL A 63 -17.37 4.18 9.67
CA VAL A 63 -16.04 4.82 9.63
C VAL A 63 -16.05 6.13 10.42
N LYS A 64 -17.15 6.88 10.39
CA LYS A 64 -17.31 8.07 11.24
C LYS A 64 -17.29 7.73 12.72
N GLU A 65 -17.71 6.54 13.12
CA GLU A 65 -17.76 6.13 14.52
C GLU A 65 -16.44 5.50 15.00
N GLU A 66 -15.77 4.72 14.15
CA GLU A 66 -14.65 3.87 14.55
C GLU A 66 -13.26 4.46 14.24
N ASN A 67 -13.16 5.50 13.41
CA ASN A 67 -11.88 6.06 12.98
C ASN A 67 -11.78 7.55 13.32
N GLU A 68 -10.61 7.96 13.80
CA GLU A 68 -10.26 9.37 14.08
C GLU A 68 -9.15 9.92 13.16
N GLU A 69 -8.32 9.02 12.59
CA GLU A 69 -7.20 9.39 11.74
C GLU A 69 -7.54 9.17 10.26
N PHE A 70 -7.33 10.23 9.47
CA PHE A 70 -7.62 10.23 8.03
C PHE A 70 -6.47 10.83 7.25
N LEU A 71 -6.25 10.24 6.08
CA LEU A 71 -5.34 10.76 5.07
C LEU A 71 -6.16 11.17 3.84
N HIS A 72 -5.71 12.17 3.10
CA HIS A 72 -6.30 12.50 1.80
C HIS A 72 -5.25 12.82 0.74
N CYS A 73 -5.67 12.67 -0.51
CA CYS A 73 -4.90 13.16 -1.64
C CYS A 73 -5.23 14.64 -1.89
N CYS A 74 -4.20 15.49 -1.99
CA CYS A 74 -4.38 16.91 -2.35
C CYS A 74 -4.68 17.15 -3.84
N THR A 75 -4.58 16.12 -4.69
CA THR A 75 -4.82 16.22 -6.14
C THR A 75 -6.22 15.73 -6.52
N CYS A 76 -6.57 14.50 -6.16
CA CYS A 76 -7.85 13.87 -6.54
C CYS A 76 -8.87 13.78 -5.40
N TRP A 77 -8.54 14.29 -4.21
CA TRP A 77 -9.43 14.35 -3.03
C TRP A 77 -9.93 13.00 -2.48
N GLN A 78 -9.35 11.88 -2.92
CA GLN A 78 -9.60 10.58 -2.30
C GLN A 78 -9.21 10.60 -0.83
N VAL A 79 -10.08 10.04 0.03
CA VAL A 79 -9.91 9.94 1.48
C VAL A 79 -9.63 8.49 1.85
N TYR A 80 -8.64 8.28 2.72
CA TYR A 80 -8.18 6.99 3.21
C TYR A 80 -8.19 6.96 4.74
N TRP A 81 -8.42 5.78 5.31
CA TRP A 81 -8.43 5.53 6.75
C TRP A 81 -7.93 4.12 7.03
N GLU A 82 -7.49 3.85 8.27
CA GLU A 82 -7.05 2.51 8.65
C GLU A 82 -8.24 1.57 8.84
N GLY A 83 -8.50 0.73 7.83
CA GLY A 83 -9.51 -0.32 7.87
C GLY A 83 -8.91 -1.72 7.93
N THR A 84 -9.76 -2.74 7.97
CA THR A 84 -9.34 -4.16 8.01
C THR A 84 -8.44 -4.58 6.84
N HIS A 85 -8.52 -3.90 5.71
CA HIS A 85 -7.66 -4.15 4.55
C HIS A 85 -6.19 -3.78 4.84
N VAL A 86 -5.94 -2.74 5.63
CA VAL A 86 -4.58 -2.34 6.04
C VAL A 86 -3.92 -3.46 6.84
N GLU A 87 -4.63 -4.03 7.80
CA GLU A 87 -4.10 -5.12 8.62
C GLU A 87 -3.83 -6.38 7.80
N LYS A 88 -4.69 -6.70 6.81
CA LYS A 88 -4.44 -7.80 5.87
C LYS A 88 -3.17 -7.56 5.04
N MET A 89 -2.98 -6.34 4.53
CA MET A 89 -1.77 -5.98 3.79
C MET A 89 -0.52 -6.04 4.67
N LYS A 90 -0.58 -5.55 5.91
CA LYS A 90 0.51 -5.65 6.90
C LYS A 90 0.86 -7.11 7.20
N ASN A 91 -0.13 -7.99 7.38
CA ASN A 91 0.08 -9.43 7.56
C ASN A 91 0.80 -10.05 6.37
N PHE A 92 0.31 -9.79 5.15
CA PHE A 92 0.93 -10.28 3.94
C PHE A 92 2.39 -9.80 3.80
N LEU A 93 2.67 -8.52 4.06
CA LEU A 93 4.05 -8.01 4.05
C LEU A 93 4.92 -8.75 5.06
N ARG A 94 4.46 -8.93 6.31
CA ARG A 94 5.18 -9.71 7.33
C ARG A 94 5.49 -11.15 6.93
N GLU A 95 4.63 -11.77 6.11
CA GLU A 95 4.86 -13.13 5.61
C GLU A 95 5.96 -13.20 4.55
N ILE A 96 6.13 -12.14 3.75
CA ILE A 96 7.05 -12.13 2.60
C ILE A 96 8.36 -11.40 2.85
N THR A 97 8.39 -10.46 3.80
CA THR A 97 9.61 -9.77 4.28
C THR A 97 10.18 -10.56 5.44
N LYS A 98 11.44 -10.97 5.39
CA LYS A 98 12.08 -11.70 6.49
C LYS A 98 12.44 -10.72 7.63
N LYS A 99 12.52 -11.25 8.85
CA LYS A 99 13.33 -10.61 9.90
C LYS A 99 14.80 -10.85 9.63
#